data_AF-A0AAX3PHV3-F1
#
_entry.id   AF-A0AAX3PHV3-F1
#
_cell.length_a   1.000
_cell.length_b   1.000
_cell.length_c   1.000
_cell.angle_alpha   90.00
_cell.angle_beta   90.00
_cell.angle_gamma   90.00
#
_symmetry.space_group_name_H-M   'P 1'
#
loop_
_entity.id
_entity.type
_entity.pdbx_description
1 polymer ?
#
loop_
_entity_poly.entity_id
_entity_poly.type
_entity_poly.pdbx_seq_one_letter_code
_entity_poly.pdbx_strand_id
1 'polypeptide(L)' 'MMIFYDGEHIFPERANEFKNFLKKYLMEHQAEYLLEQKTFVYDSDCDEFLESDIQEFYKIWLMA' A
#
# COMPACT_ATOMS: atom_id res chain seq x y z
N MET A 1 -6.95 -17.22 -1.61
CA MET A 1 -6.79 -15.91 -2.27
C MET A 1 -7.86 -14.97 -1.76
N MET A 2 -7.52 -14.22 -0.71
CA MET A 2 -8.35 -13.14 -0.19
C MET A 2 -7.71 -11.81 -0.61
N ILE A 3 -8.39 -11.14 -1.53
CA ILE A 3 -7.97 -9.85 -2.07
C ILE A 3 -8.74 -8.73 -1.39
N PHE A 4 -8.02 -7.71 -0.95
CA PHE A 4 -8.56 -6.51 -0.32
C PHE A 4 -8.39 -5.33 -1.26
N TYR A 5 -9.49 -4.65 -1.55
CA TYR A 5 -9.52 -3.44 -2.37
C TYR A 5 -9.66 -2.20 -1.51
N ASP A 6 -8.92 -1.14 -1.85
CA ASP A 6 -9.03 0.16 -1.20
C ASP A 6 -10.48 0.68 -1.24
N GLY A 7 -11.07 0.93 -0.06
CA GLY A 7 -12.40 1.52 0.05
C GLY A 7 -13.57 0.52 0.15
N GLU A 8 -13.36 -0.74 -0.23
CA GLU A 8 -14.38 -1.79 -0.09
C GLU A 8 -14.10 -2.72 1.11
N HIS A 9 -12.83 -2.91 1.46
CA HIS A 9 -12.42 -3.83 2.51
C HIS A 9 -11.45 -3.19 3.51
N ILE A 10 -11.56 -3.60 4.77
CA ILE A 10 -10.60 -3.25 5.81
C ILE A 10 -9.34 -4.08 5.54
N PHE A 11 -8.22 -3.41 5.24
CA PHE A 11 -6.94 -4.09 5.11
C PHE A 11 -6.54 -4.78 6.42
N PRO A 12 -5.78 -5.88 6.35
CA PRO A 12 -5.07 -6.39 7.51
C PRO A 12 -4.16 -5.30 8.09
N GLU A 13 -3.93 -5.36 9.41
CA GLU A 13 -3.28 -4.32 10.21
C GLU A 13 -1.98 -3.81 9.55
N ARG A 14 -1.08 -4.74 9.18
CA ARG A 14 0.20 -4.44 8.54
C ARG A 14 0.06 -3.67 7.21
N ALA A 15 -0.83 -4.12 6.33
CA ALA A 15 -1.06 -3.47 5.04
C ALA A 15 -1.64 -2.06 5.24
N ASN A 16 -2.48 -1.88 6.26
CA ASN A 16 -3.02 -0.58 6.63
C ASN A 16 -1.96 0.37 7.22
N GLU A 17 -1.07 -0.15 8.07
CA GLU A 17 0.07 0.61 8.61
C GLU A 17 0.98 1.11 7.50
N PHE A 18 1.35 0.23 6.56
CA PHE A 18 2.15 0.63 5.40
C PHE A 18 1.43 1.67 4.53
N LYS A 19 0.14 1.47 4.23
CA LYS A 19 -0.63 2.44 3.44
C LYS A 19 -0.62 3.82 4.09
N ASN A 20 -0.82 3.88 5.42
CA ASN A 20 -0.78 5.14 6.17
C ASN A 20 0.61 5.76 6.17
N PHE A 21 1.66 4.95 6.33
CA PHE A 21 3.05 5.39 6.23
C PHE A 21 3.35 5.99 4.85
N LEU A 22 3.03 5.28 3.77
CA LEU A 22 3.31 5.72 2.40
C LEU A 22 2.57 7.02 2.08
N LYS A 23 1.29 7.13 2.45
CA LYS A 23 0.52 8.36 2.28
C LYS A 23 1.16 9.54 3.02
N LYS A 24 1.54 9.35 4.29
CA LYS A 24 2.17 10.40 5.09
C LYS A 24 3.53 10.80 4.49
N TYR A 25 4.35 9.83 4.12
CA TYR A 25 5.64 10.05 3.50
C TYR A 25 5.50 10.90 2.22
N LEU A 26 4.58 10.52 1.33
CA LEU A 26 4.36 11.28 0.10
C LEU A 26 3.77 12.67 0.35
N MET A 27 2.91 12.84 1.37
CA MET A 27 2.41 14.14 1.79
C MET A 27 3.54 15.07 2.28
N GLU A 28 4.44 14.57 3.12
CA GLU A 28 5.60 15.34 3.61
C GLU A 28 6.54 15.77 2.47
N HIS A 29 6.56 15.00 1.38
CA HIS A 29 7.33 15.27 0.17
C HIS A 29 6.55 15.97 -0.96
N GLN A 30 5.29 16.38 -0.73
CA GLN A 30 4.40 16.98 -1.75
C GLN A 30 4.26 16.12 -3.02
N ALA A 31 4.30 14.80 -2.86
CA ALA A 31 4.32 13.79 -3.91
C ALA A 31 3.06 12.91 -3.93
N GLU A 32 1.97 13.35 -3.29
CA GLU A 32 0.69 12.63 -3.24
C GLU A 32 0.12 12.32 -4.63
N TYR A 33 0.45 13.14 -5.63
CA TYR A 33 0.07 12.92 -7.03
C TYR A 33 0.54 11.57 -7.60
N LEU A 34 1.58 10.97 -7.02
CA LEU A 34 2.06 9.63 -7.39
C LEU A 34 1.06 8.53 -7.03
N LEU A 35 0.15 8.76 -6.07
CA LEU A 35 -0.88 7.82 -5.67
C LEU A 35 -2.21 8.02 -6.39
N GLU A 36 -2.46 9.15 -7.04
CA GLU A 36 -3.76 9.49 -7.63
C GLU A 36 -4.22 8.51 -8.71
N GLN A 37 -3.27 7.90 -9.42
CA GLN A 37 -3.55 6.89 -10.46
C GLN A 37 -3.34 5.45 -9.98
N LYS A 38 -3.03 5.25 -8.70
CA LYS A 38 -2.66 3.95 -8.14
C LYS A 38 -3.75 3.42 -7.23
N THR A 39 -3.95 2.10 -7.28
CA THR A 39 -4.96 1.43 -6.46
C THR A 39 -4.27 0.56 -5.42
N PHE A 40 -4.62 0.69 -4.15
CA PHE A 40 -4.15 -0.26 -3.15
C PHE A 40 -5.01 -1.52 -3.27
N VAL A 41 -4.43 -2.57 -3.82
CA VAL A 41 -5.03 -3.90 -3.87
C VAL A 41 -4.05 -4.85 -3.21
N TYR A 42 -4.50 -5.57 -2.19
CA TYR A 42 -3.65 -6.40 -1.35
C TYR A 42 -4.09 -7.86 -1.36
N ASP A 43 -3.18 -8.77 -1.66
CA ASP A 43 -3.34 -10.21 -1.51
C ASP A 43 -2.81 -10.64 -0.14
N SER A 44 -3.71 -11.07 0.75
CA SER A 44 -3.30 -11.53 2.08
C SER A 44 -2.74 -12.95 2.12
N ASP A 45 -3.02 -13.79 1.11
CA ASP A 45 -2.43 -15.14 1.05
C ASP A 45 -0.92 -15.04 0.77
N CYS A 46 -0.52 -14.08 -0.08
CA CYS A 46 0.87 -13.87 -0.46
C CYS A 46 1.59 -12.73 0.31
N ASP A 47 0.87 -11.98 1.15
CA ASP A 47 1.37 -10.78 1.84
C ASP A 47 1.94 -9.74 0.86
N GLU A 48 1.20 -9.42 -0.21
CA GLU A 48 1.67 -8.52 -1.27
C GLU A 48 0.62 -7.55 -1.79
N PHE A 49 1.07 -6.36 -2.18
CA PHE A 49 0.28 -5.46 -3.03
C PHE A 49 0.37 -5.88 -4.49
N LEU A 50 -0.75 -5.82 -5.22
CA LEU A 50 -0.79 -6.17 -6.64
C LEU A 50 -0.26 -5.06 -7.55
N GLU A 51 -0.33 -3.80 -7.10
CA GLU A 51 0.31 -2.68 -7.80
C GLU A 51 1.83 -2.72 -7.59
N SER A 52 2.59 -2.90 -8.67
CA SER A 52 4.03 -3.16 -8.60
C SER A 52 4.82 -2.05 -7.89
N ASP A 53 4.51 -0.78 -8.19
CA ASP A 53 5.18 0.36 -7.54
C ASP A 53 4.93 0.35 -6.02
N ILE A 54 3.67 0.16 -5.62
CA ILE A 54 3.28 0.08 -4.20
C ILE A 54 3.96 -1.12 -3.53
N GLN A 55 4.04 -2.25 -4.22
CA GLN A 55 4.69 -3.46 -3.71
C GLN A 55 6.20 -3.30 -3.57
N GLU A 56 6.87 -2.56 -4.44
CA GLU A 56 8.28 -2.22 -4.27
C GLU A 56 8.50 -1.36 -3.03
N PHE A 57 7.67 -0.32 -2.82
CA PHE A 57 7.72 0.48 -1.59
C PHE A 57 7.44 -0.37 -0.34
N TYR A 58 6.50 -1.30 -0.42
CA TYR A 58 6.17 -2.20 0.69
C TYR A 58 7.35 -3.11 1.05
N LYS A 59 8.02 -3.70 0.06
CA LYS A 59 9.24 -4.50 0.28
C LYS A 59 10.35 -3.69 0.93
N ILE A 60 10.57 -2.45 0.50
CA ILE A 60 11.58 -1.57 1.09
C ILE A 60 11.21 -1.25 2.54
N TRP A 61 9.94 -0.93 2.81
CA TRP A 61 9.44 -0.63 4.15
C TRP A 61 9.58 -1.82 5.11
N LEU A 62 9.37 -3.06 4.64
CA LEU A 62 9.58 -4.28 5.43
C LEU A 62 11.05 -4.56 5.78
N MET A 63 11.99 -3.98 5.03
CA MET A 63 13.44 -4.16 5.24
C MET A 63 14.08 -3.06 6.07
N ALA A 64 13.36 -1.96 6.34
CA ALA A 64 13.83 -0.79 7.10
C ALA A 64 13.64 -0.98 8.61
#